data_AF-A0A7C8EP60-F1
#
_entry.id   AF-A0A7C8EP60-F1
#
_cell.length_a   1.000
_cell.length_b   1.000
_cell.length_c   1.000
_cell.angle_alpha   90.00
_cell.angle_beta   90.00
_cell.angle_gamma   90.00
#
_symmetry.space_group_name_H-M   'P 1'
#
loop_
_entity.id
_entity.type
_entity.pdbx_description
1 polymer ?
#
loop_
_entity_poly.entity_id
_entity_poly.type
_entity_poly.pdbx_seq_one_letter_code
_entity_poly.pdbx_strand_id
1 'polypeptide(L)'
;MNVRGPKIAAFWHFSYPCILYFFRDRGYLTIISRSRDGELAARMVQRLGYFPFRGSPGKGGVAALKGIISAFGNGPGGGFVADGSQGPAQVAQRGLVLLAMYSGCPIFPVSIAADRCWRFRSWDKTLLPKPFARVAISFGPKIEVERGASSVEIEEYRVQLERTLNEITGQAGKAAGAFA
;
A
#
# COMPACT_ATOMS: atom_id res chain seq x y z
N MET A 1 -7.03 15.60 -0.36
CA MET A 1 -7.50 14.58 0.61
C MET A 1 -7.80 15.22 1.98
N ASN A 2 -8.96 15.88 2.14
CA ASN A 2 -9.31 16.59 3.38
C ASN A 2 -10.19 15.73 4.30
N VAL A 3 -9.66 14.59 4.74
CA VAL A 3 -10.26 13.77 5.81
C VAL A 3 -9.37 13.93 7.05
N ARG A 4 -9.95 14.32 8.19
CA ARG A 4 -9.25 14.40 9.48
C ARG A 4 -9.09 12.98 10.05
N GLY A 5 -7.94 12.69 10.65
CA GLY A 5 -7.63 11.38 11.24
C GLY A 5 -6.71 10.48 10.39
N PRO A 6 -6.28 9.33 10.94
CA PRO A 6 -5.40 8.36 10.28
C PRO A 6 -6.00 7.79 9.00
N LYS A 7 -5.14 7.51 8.02
CA LYS A 7 -5.51 7.04 6.67
C LYS A 7 -4.72 5.79 6.29
N ILE A 8 -5.33 4.91 5.52
CA ILE A 8 -4.67 3.73 4.97
C ILE A 8 -4.41 3.99 3.49
N ALA A 9 -3.16 4.26 3.10
CA ALA A 9 -2.80 4.29 1.69
C ALA A 9 -2.55 2.86 1.19
N ALA A 10 -3.32 2.42 0.20
CA ALA A 10 -3.18 1.10 -0.42
C ALA A 10 -2.53 1.24 -1.79
N PHE A 11 -1.54 0.42 -2.09
CA PHE A 11 -0.85 0.42 -3.40
C PHE A 11 -0.35 -0.98 -3.74
N TRP A 12 -0.03 -1.23 -5.01
CA TRP A 12 0.56 -2.50 -5.43
C TRP A 12 2.04 -2.60 -5.09
N HIS A 13 2.51 -3.77 -4.70
CA HIS A 13 3.91 -3.98 -4.30
C HIS A 13 4.87 -3.48 -5.37
N PHE A 14 4.60 -3.69 -6.66
CA PHE A 14 5.50 -3.25 -7.74
C PHE A 14 5.86 -1.76 -7.68
N SER A 15 5.01 -0.93 -7.08
CA SER A 15 5.13 0.54 -7.03
C SER A 15 5.88 1.06 -5.81
N TYR A 16 6.25 0.19 -4.86
CA TYR A 16 6.74 0.62 -3.55
C TYR A 16 7.91 1.62 -3.59
N PRO A 17 8.93 1.52 -4.47
CA PRO A 17 10.05 2.47 -4.44
C PRO A 17 9.58 3.90 -4.69
N CYS A 18 8.64 4.07 -5.62
CA CYS A 18 8.13 5.38 -5.98
C CYS A 18 7.15 5.92 -4.95
N ILE A 19 6.26 5.06 -4.43
CA ILE A 19 5.30 5.44 -3.39
C ILE A 19 6.02 5.87 -2.12
N LEU A 20 7.05 5.11 -1.70
CA LEU A 20 7.87 5.47 -0.54
C LEU A 20 8.59 6.81 -0.74
N TYR A 21 9.09 7.08 -1.94
CA TYR A 21 9.71 8.37 -2.21
C TYR A 21 8.69 9.52 -2.24
N PHE A 22 7.52 9.32 -2.86
CA PHE A 22 6.49 10.35 -3.00
C PHE A 22 5.89 10.79 -1.65
N PHE A 23 5.71 9.84 -0.72
CA PHE A 23 5.15 10.11 0.61
C PHE A 23 6.20 10.20 1.73
N ARG A 24 7.47 10.42 1.39
CA ARG A 24 8.55 10.62 2.37
C ARG A 24 8.26 11.78 3.32
N ASP A 25 8.82 11.69 4.52
CA ASP A 25 8.74 12.71 5.59
C ASP A 25 7.31 13.03 6.06
N ARG A 26 6.39 12.08 5.90
CA ARG A 26 4.99 12.19 6.38
C ARG A 26 4.75 11.49 7.71
N GLY A 27 5.73 10.76 8.25
CA GLY A 27 5.56 9.98 9.48
C GLY A 27 4.61 8.79 9.33
N TYR A 28 4.37 8.32 8.10
CA TYR A 28 3.47 7.20 7.86
C TYR A 28 4.04 5.89 8.37
N LEU A 29 3.16 5.05 8.91
CA LEU A 29 3.48 3.69 9.30
C LEU A 29 3.59 2.79 8.06
N THR A 30 4.57 1.89 8.05
CA THR A 30 4.66 0.80 7.05
C THR A 30 5.02 -0.51 7.74
N ILE A 31 4.60 -1.64 7.19
CA ILE A 31 4.90 -2.96 7.77
C ILE A 31 6.15 -3.53 7.12
N ILE A 32 7.11 -3.92 7.95
CA ILE A 32 8.34 -4.58 7.48
C ILE A 32 8.60 -5.83 8.30
N SER A 33 9.05 -6.89 7.63
CA SER A 33 9.33 -8.18 8.26
C SER A 33 10.49 -8.08 9.27
N ARG A 34 10.62 -9.09 10.13
CA ARG A 34 11.76 -9.23 11.07
C ARG A 34 12.95 -9.98 10.47
N SER A 35 12.98 -10.22 9.15
CA SER A 35 14.13 -10.87 8.51
C SER A 35 15.32 -9.91 8.41
N ARG A 36 16.50 -10.45 8.06
CA ARG A 36 17.70 -9.65 7.77
C ARG A 36 17.46 -8.65 6.63
N ASP A 37 16.80 -9.09 5.56
CA ASP A 37 16.44 -8.20 4.44
C ASP A 37 15.42 -7.13 4.89
N GLY A 38 14.50 -7.52 5.77
CA GLY A 38 13.56 -6.59 6.42
C GLY A 38 14.26 -5.55 7.28
N GLU A 39 15.37 -5.88 7.95
CA GLU A 39 16.17 -4.90 8.70
C GLU A 39 16.76 -3.82 7.79
N LEU A 40 17.30 -4.22 6.64
CA LEU A 40 17.83 -3.26 5.66
C LEU A 40 16.70 -2.36 5.13
N ALA A 41 15.56 -2.94 4.77
CA ALA A 41 14.38 -2.18 4.34
C ALA A 41 13.89 -1.22 5.42
N ALA A 42 13.85 -1.64 6.69
CA ALA A 42 13.42 -0.81 7.81
C ALA A 42 14.29 0.43 7.98
N ARG A 43 15.61 0.27 7.89
CA ARG A 43 16.56 1.41 7.94
C ARG A 43 16.38 2.36 6.77
N MET A 44 16.12 1.84 5.57
CA MET A 44 15.88 2.67 4.39
C MET A 44 14.61 3.50 4.53
N VAL A 45 13.49 2.90 4.94
CA VAL A 45 12.24 3.66 5.09
C VAL A 45 12.29 4.65 6.25
N GLN A 46 13.03 4.36 7.32
CA GLN A 46 13.28 5.32 8.41
C GLN A 46 13.99 6.57 7.91
N ARG A 47 14.99 6.43 7.03
CA ARG A 47 15.66 7.57 6.40
C ARG A 47 14.76 8.37 5.45
N LEU A 48 13.67 7.77 4.98
CA LEU A 48 12.62 8.44 4.22
C LEU A 48 11.51 9.00 5.13
N GLY A 49 11.69 9.01 6.46
CA GLY A 49 10.74 9.61 7.41
C GLY A 49 9.50 8.74 7.69
N TYR A 50 9.57 7.43 7.46
CA TYR A 50 8.52 6.47 7.84
C TYR A 50 8.75 5.85 9.21
N PHE A 51 7.68 5.39 9.83
CA PHE A 51 7.71 4.58 11.05
C PHE A 51 7.54 3.09 10.70
N PRO A 52 8.62 2.28 10.63
CA PRO A 52 8.49 0.86 10.30
C PRO A 52 7.95 0.06 11.49
N PHE A 53 6.75 -0.49 11.34
CA PHE A 53 6.20 -1.46 12.27
C PHE A 53 6.78 -2.86 11.97
N ARG A 54 7.44 -3.46 12.98
CA ARG A 54 8.12 -4.76 12.85
C ARG A 54 7.21 -5.93 13.21
N GLY A 55 6.50 -6.45 12.21
CA GLY A 55 5.72 -7.68 12.31
C GLY A 55 4.89 -7.93 11.05
N SER A 56 5.13 -9.05 10.35
CA SER A 56 4.33 -9.40 9.16
C SER A 56 3.05 -10.16 9.55
N PRO A 57 1.93 -9.98 8.84
CA PRO A 57 0.68 -10.70 9.12
C PRO A 57 0.77 -12.23 8.99
N GLY A 58 1.83 -12.77 8.37
CA GLY A 58 1.90 -14.17 7.93
C GLY A 58 1.94 -15.26 9.01
N LYS A 59 2.19 -14.93 10.29
CA LYS A 59 2.21 -15.92 11.39
C LYS A 59 1.48 -15.49 12.68
N GLY A 60 0.84 -14.32 12.68
CA GLY A 60 0.20 -13.77 13.89
C GLY A 60 -0.91 -12.77 13.57
N GLY A 61 -1.64 -13.00 12.47
CA GLY A 61 -2.49 -12.02 11.77
C GLY A 61 -3.27 -11.06 12.67
N VAL A 62 -3.99 -11.57 13.68
CA VAL A 62 -4.78 -10.74 14.60
C VAL A 62 -3.90 -9.88 15.52
N ALA A 63 -2.82 -10.43 16.07
CA ALA A 63 -1.92 -9.69 16.95
C ALA A 63 -1.14 -8.59 16.20
N ALA A 64 -0.69 -8.88 14.97
CA ALA A 64 -0.07 -7.89 14.11
C ALA A 64 -1.03 -6.74 13.77
N LEU A 65 -2.29 -7.07 13.45
CA LEU A 65 -3.33 -6.09 13.17
C LEU A 65 -3.61 -5.18 14.36
N LYS A 66 -3.78 -5.75 15.56
CA LYS A 66 -3.95 -4.99 16.80
C LYS A 66 -2.76 -4.07 17.08
N GLY A 67 -1.54 -4.54 16.84
CA GLY A 67 -0.33 -3.72 16.99
C GLY A 67 -0.30 -2.53 16.03
N ILE A 68 -0.73 -2.71 14.78
CA ILE A 68 -0.83 -1.63 13.80
C ILE A 68 -1.91 -0.62 14.20
N ILE A 69 -3.08 -1.09 14.62
CA ILE A 69 -4.18 -0.22 15.07
C ILE A 69 -3.74 0.59 16.28
N SER A 70 -3.05 -0.03 17.24
CA SER A 70 -2.47 0.69 18.39
C SER A 70 -1.42 1.71 17.94
N ALA A 71 -0.60 1.38 16.94
CA ALA A 71 0.43 2.27 16.41
C ALA A 71 -0.12 3.41 15.55
N PHE A 72 -1.33 3.27 14.99
CA PHE A 72 -2.00 4.38 14.31
C PHE A 72 -2.30 5.54 15.27
N GLY A 73 -2.74 5.27 16.51
CA GLY A 73 -3.03 6.30 17.51
C GLY A 73 -3.81 7.50 16.94
N ASN A 74 -3.36 8.72 17.24
CA ASN A 74 -3.79 9.98 16.58
C ASN A 74 -2.84 10.41 15.45
N GLY A 75 -2.03 9.47 14.95
CA GLY A 75 -1.02 9.70 13.92
C GLY A 75 -1.60 9.89 12.52
N PRO A 76 -0.71 10.06 11.51
CA PRO A 76 -1.12 10.40 10.15
C PRO A 76 -1.66 9.19 9.35
N GLY A 77 -1.53 7.95 9.88
CA GLY A 77 -1.89 6.70 9.20
C GLY A 77 -0.68 5.96 8.65
N GLY A 78 -0.88 5.16 7.60
CA GLY A 78 0.16 4.30 7.04
C GLY A 78 -0.03 3.91 5.58
N GLY A 79 1.04 3.42 4.96
CA GLY A 79 1.07 2.88 3.61
C GLY A 79 1.27 1.36 3.62
N PHE A 80 0.45 0.65 2.85
CA PHE A 80 0.42 -0.81 2.84
C PHE A 80 0.31 -1.35 1.42
N VAL A 81 1.08 -2.40 1.15
CA VAL A 81 0.99 -3.16 -0.10
C VAL A 81 -0.26 -4.03 -0.08
N ALA A 82 -1.09 -3.90 -1.11
CA ALA A 82 -2.38 -4.60 -1.19
C ALA A 82 -2.25 -6.08 -1.55
N ASP A 83 -1.26 -6.44 -2.37
CA ASP A 83 -0.95 -7.80 -2.83
C ASP A 83 -0.05 -8.60 -1.87
N GLY A 84 0.24 -8.05 -0.69
CA GLY A 84 1.04 -8.71 0.34
C GLY A 84 2.52 -8.83 -0.03
N SER A 85 3.30 -9.46 0.85
CA SER A 85 4.76 -9.55 0.67
C SER A 85 5.19 -10.69 -0.27
N GLN A 86 4.29 -11.61 -0.60
CA GLN A 86 4.59 -12.84 -1.37
C GLN A 86 3.64 -13.03 -2.56
N GLY A 87 2.76 -12.06 -2.82
CA GLY A 87 1.81 -12.10 -3.92
C GLY A 87 0.61 -13.02 -3.70
N PRO A 88 -0.08 -13.38 -4.80
CA PRO A 88 0.26 -13.07 -6.19
C PRO A 88 0.19 -11.56 -6.53
N ALA A 89 0.98 -11.13 -7.52
CA ALA A 89 1.08 -9.72 -7.91
C ALA A 89 -0.27 -9.17 -8.38
N GLN A 90 -0.59 -7.94 -7.92
CA GLN A 90 -1.84 -7.26 -8.27
C GLN A 90 -3.13 -8.00 -7.88
N VAL A 91 -3.04 -8.87 -6.86
CA VAL A 91 -4.21 -9.54 -6.26
C VAL A 91 -4.35 -9.11 -4.81
N ALA A 92 -5.37 -8.32 -4.50
CA ALA A 92 -5.52 -7.73 -3.18
C ALA A 92 -5.77 -8.80 -2.10
N GLN A 93 -5.15 -8.62 -0.93
CA GLN A 93 -5.28 -9.49 0.23
C GLN A 93 -6.29 -8.91 1.21
N ARG A 94 -7.06 -9.79 1.88
CA ARG A 94 -8.10 -9.39 2.85
C ARG A 94 -7.56 -8.62 4.06
N GLY A 95 -6.27 -8.79 4.39
CA GLY A 95 -5.66 -8.18 5.57
C GLY A 95 -5.80 -6.65 5.62
N LEU A 96 -5.77 -5.97 4.47
CA LEU A 96 -5.91 -4.52 4.43
C LEU A 96 -7.35 -4.05 4.64
N VAL A 97 -8.31 -4.81 4.14
CA VAL A 97 -9.75 -4.60 4.38
C VAL A 97 -10.08 -4.82 5.86
N LEU A 98 -9.53 -5.88 6.46
CA LEU A 98 -9.66 -6.13 7.89
C LEU A 98 -9.03 -4.99 8.72
N LEU A 99 -7.85 -4.48 8.32
CA LEU A 99 -7.25 -3.32 8.98
C LEU A 99 -8.19 -2.12 8.95
N ALA A 100 -8.78 -1.81 7.79
CA ALA A 100 -9.74 -0.73 7.64
C ALA A 100 -10.98 -0.93 8.52
N MET A 101 -11.58 -2.12 8.51
CA MET A 101 -12.74 -2.46 9.34
C MET A 101 -12.45 -2.24 10.84
N TYR A 102 -11.37 -2.84 11.35
CA TYR A 102 -11.08 -2.81 12.78
C TYR A 102 -10.54 -1.46 13.25
N SER A 103 -9.83 -0.71 12.41
CA SER A 103 -9.37 0.64 12.73
C SER A 103 -10.43 1.71 12.52
N GLY A 104 -11.44 1.46 11.68
CA GLY A 104 -12.36 2.46 11.16
C GLY A 104 -11.72 3.48 10.21
N CYS A 105 -10.48 3.25 9.76
CA CYS A 105 -9.78 4.15 8.86
C CYS A 105 -10.16 3.86 7.39
N PRO A 106 -10.46 4.90 6.58
CA PRO A 106 -10.71 4.70 5.15
C PRO A 106 -9.44 4.29 4.41
N ILE A 107 -9.62 3.43 3.40
CA ILE A 107 -8.58 3.05 2.45
C ILE A 107 -8.55 4.09 1.32
N PHE A 108 -7.38 4.62 0.99
CA PHE A 108 -7.10 5.47 -0.15
C PHE A 108 -6.22 4.70 -1.14
N PRO A 109 -6.80 4.19 -2.24
CA PRO A 109 -6.04 3.56 -3.31
C PRO A 109 -5.12 4.57 -3.99
N VAL A 110 -3.85 4.19 -4.18
CA VAL A 110 -2.83 4.98 -4.87
C VAL A 110 -2.11 4.05 -5.85
N SER A 111 -1.86 4.53 -7.06
CA SER A 111 -1.02 3.83 -8.02
C SER A 111 -0.12 4.80 -8.77
N ILE A 112 0.87 4.24 -9.46
CA ILE A 112 1.85 4.97 -10.23
C ILE A 112 2.17 4.24 -11.53
N ALA A 113 2.53 5.00 -12.55
CA ALA A 113 3.14 4.48 -13.75
C ALA A 113 4.24 5.41 -14.24
N ALA A 114 5.12 4.88 -15.09
CA ALA A 114 6.18 5.65 -15.74
C ALA A 114 6.30 5.25 -17.21
N ASP A 115 6.56 6.21 -18.10
CA ASP A 115 6.76 5.98 -19.53
C ASP A 115 8.00 5.11 -19.81
N ARG A 116 9.05 5.29 -19.02
CA ARG A 116 10.31 4.54 -19.09
C ARG A 116 10.68 4.04 -17.71
N CYS A 117 10.75 2.72 -17.55
CA CYS A 117 11.15 2.10 -16.29
C CYS A 117 12.00 0.85 -16.51
N TRP A 118 12.72 0.46 -15.47
CA TRP A 118 13.19 -0.90 -15.29
C TRP A 118 12.11 -1.69 -14.55
N ARG A 119 11.81 -2.90 -15.03
CA ARG A 119 10.99 -3.87 -14.31
C ARG A 119 11.88 -5.02 -13.86
N PHE A 120 11.91 -5.26 -12.57
CA PHE A 120 12.77 -6.29 -12.01
C PHE A 120 12.21 -7.69 -12.30
N ARG A 121 13.08 -8.69 -12.35
CA ARG A 121 12.71 -10.11 -12.51
C ARG A 121 12.27 -10.72 -11.17
N SER A 122 11.48 -9.99 -10.41
CA SER A 122 10.86 -10.41 -9.16
C SER A 122 9.40 -10.85 -9.37
N TRP A 123 8.81 -11.48 -8.36
CA TRP A 123 7.43 -11.96 -8.41
C TRP A 123 6.42 -10.83 -8.67
N ASP A 124 6.69 -9.64 -8.12
CA ASP A 124 5.84 -8.45 -8.20
C ASP A 124 6.15 -7.58 -9.42
N LYS A 125 7.24 -7.82 -10.15
CA LYS A 125 7.72 -6.97 -11.25
C LYS A 125 7.97 -5.52 -10.81
N THR A 126 8.65 -5.32 -9.66
CA THR A 126 8.97 -3.99 -9.13
C THR A 126 9.42 -3.02 -10.24
N LEU A 127 8.78 -1.86 -10.26
CA LEU A 127 9.00 -0.80 -11.23
C LEU A 127 9.89 0.29 -10.62
N LEU A 128 10.99 0.58 -11.31
CA LEU A 128 11.84 1.73 -11.01
C LEU A 128 11.92 2.65 -12.24
N PRO A 129 11.42 3.91 -12.17
CA PRO A 129 11.48 4.84 -13.28
C PRO A 129 12.94 5.10 -13.68
N LYS A 130 13.19 5.18 -14.99
CA LYS A 130 14.51 5.59 -15.51
C LYS A 130 14.72 7.09 -15.28
N PRO A 131 15.97 7.58 -15.30
CA PRO A 131 16.22 9.02 -15.32
C PRO A 131 15.40 9.72 -16.41
N PHE A 132 14.85 10.88 -16.06
CA PHE A 132 14.01 11.73 -16.94
C PHE A 132 12.70 11.09 -17.41
N ALA A 133 12.28 9.97 -16.82
CA ALA A 133 10.99 9.37 -17.10
C ALA A 133 9.84 10.28 -16.65
N ARG A 134 8.77 10.30 -17.42
CA ARG A 134 7.50 10.88 -17.02
C ARG A 134 6.81 9.90 -16.09
N VAL A 135 6.48 10.36 -14.88
CA VAL A 135 5.82 9.57 -13.85
C VAL A 135 4.46 10.18 -13.57
N ALA A 136 3.42 9.36 -13.58
CA ALA A 136 2.06 9.77 -13.22
C ALA A 136 1.59 9.00 -12.00
N ILE A 137 1.00 9.71 -11.04
CA ILE A 137 0.43 9.14 -9.81
C ILE A 137 -1.08 9.36 -9.88
N SER A 138 -1.83 8.28 -9.65
CA SER A 138 -3.28 8.29 -9.64
C SER A 138 -3.80 7.95 -8.26
N PHE A 139 -4.91 8.58 -7.90
CA PHE A 139 -5.60 8.39 -6.64
C PHE A 139 -7.02 7.88 -6.91
N GLY A 140 -7.39 6.78 -6.28
CA GLY A 140 -8.74 6.24 -6.37
C GLY A 140 -9.69 6.89 -5.36
N PRO A 141 -11.01 6.64 -5.50
CA PRO A 141 -11.99 6.98 -4.48
C PRO A 141 -11.64 6.27 -3.16
N LYS A 142 -11.96 6.92 -2.03
CA LYS A 142 -11.81 6.28 -0.72
C LYS A 142 -12.75 5.08 -0.61
N ILE A 143 -12.31 4.03 0.06
CA ILE A 143 -13.13 2.86 0.41
C ILE A 143 -13.31 2.86 1.91
N GLU A 144 -14.56 2.97 2.36
CA GLU A 144 -14.95 2.89 3.76
C GLU A 144 -15.51 1.50 4.03
N VAL A 145 -14.87 0.78 4.93
CA VAL A 145 -15.27 -0.58 5.30
C VAL A 145 -16.13 -0.49 6.55
N GLU A 146 -17.35 -0.99 6.48
CA GLU A 146 -18.28 -0.97 7.59
C GLU A 146 -17.77 -1.76 8.79
N ARG A 147 -17.99 -1.22 10.00
CA ARG A 147 -17.66 -1.94 11.23
C ARG A 147 -18.60 -3.13 11.37
N GLY A 148 -18.03 -4.31 11.57
CA GLY A 148 -18.82 -5.54 11.72
C GLY A 148 -19.19 -6.21 10.40
N ALA A 149 -18.61 -5.77 9.27
CA ALA A 149 -18.76 -6.43 7.98
C ALA A 149 -18.51 -7.94 8.09
N SER A 150 -19.42 -8.72 7.52
CA SER A 150 -19.39 -10.17 7.39
C SER A 150 -18.24 -10.63 6.49
N SER A 151 -17.96 -11.93 6.50
CA SER A 151 -16.92 -12.50 5.62
C SER A 151 -17.19 -12.29 4.12
N VAL A 152 -18.46 -12.20 3.73
CA VAL A 152 -18.88 -11.94 2.35
C VAL A 152 -18.60 -10.49 1.98
N GLU A 153 -19.04 -9.53 2.82
CA GLU A 153 -18.78 -8.10 2.61
C GLU A 153 -17.27 -7.79 2.60
N ILE A 154 -16.48 -8.45 3.45
CA ILE A 154 -15.01 -8.31 3.43
C ILE A 154 -14.42 -8.76 2.09
N GLU A 155 -14.96 -9.80 1.47
CA GLU A 155 -14.51 -10.20 0.14
C GLU A 155 -14.96 -9.21 -0.93
N GLU A 156 -16.16 -8.65 -0.84
CA GLU A 156 -16.64 -7.60 -1.75
C GLU A 156 -15.76 -6.35 -1.69
N TYR A 157 -15.42 -5.87 -0.50
CA TYR A 157 -14.46 -4.77 -0.33
C TYR A 157 -13.07 -5.11 -0.84
N ARG A 158 -12.61 -6.36 -0.71
CA ARG A 158 -11.32 -6.81 -1.25
C ARG A 158 -11.30 -6.74 -2.78
N VAL A 159 -12.37 -7.23 -3.42
CA VAL A 159 -12.56 -7.18 -4.87
C VAL A 159 -12.69 -5.73 -5.34
N GLN A 160 -13.44 -4.89 -4.62
CA GLN A 160 -13.55 -3.46 -4.90
C GLN A 160 -12.19 -2.76 -4.86
N LEU A 161 -11.37 -3.04 -3.84
CA LEU A 161 -10.03 -2.49 -3.70
C LEU A 161 -9.13 -2.91 -4.86
N GLU A 162 -9.11 -4.21 -5.20
CA GLU A 162 -8.34 -4.75 -6.32
C GLU A 162 -8.73 -4.08 -7.65
N ARG A 163 -10.02 -4.05 -7.94
CA ARG A 163 -10.56 -3.40 -9.14
C ARG A 163 -10.16 -1.94 -9.20
N THR A 164 -10.34 -1.20 -8.11
CA THR A 164 -10.02 0.23 -8.05
C THR A 164 -8.52 0.46 -8.29
N LEU A 165 -7.65 -0.32 -7.65
CA LEU A 165 -6.21 -0.23 -7.85
C LEU A 165 -5.80 -0.55 -9.30
N ASN A 166 -6.41 -1.55 -9.93
CA ASN A 166 -6.17 -1.88 -11.33
C ASN A 166 -6.62 -0.77 -12.28
N GLU A 167 -7.81 -0.20 -12.05
CA GLU A 167 -8.34 0.93 -12.83
C GLU A 167 -7.41 2.16 -12.75
N ILE A 168 -7.02 2.58 -11.54
CA ILE A 168 -6.16 3.76 -11.38
C ILE A 168 -4.72 3.50 -11.86
N THR A 169 -4.26 2.24 -11.86
CA THR A 169 -2.99 1.85 -12.49
C THR A 169 -3.05 2.06 -14.00
N GLY A 170 -4.15 1.65 -14.65
CA GLY A 170 -4.37 1.91 -16.08
C GLY A 170 -4.45 3.40 -16.39
N GLN A 171 -5.12 4.18 -15.54
CA GLN A 171 -5.18 5.65 -15.67
C GLN A 171 -3.79 6.29 -15.55
N ALA A 172 -2.99 5.86 -14.56
CA ALA A 172 -1.61 6.32 -14.39
C ALA A 172 -0.78 6.00 -15.65
N GLY A 173 -0.93 4.79 -16.20
CA GLY A 173 -0.25 4.38 -17.44
C GLY A 173 -0.53 5.31 -18.61
N LYS A 174 -1.83 5.59 -18.86
CA LYS A 174 -2.26 6.53 -19.90
C LYS A 174 -1.71 7.94 -19.69
N ALA A 175 -1.78 8.46 -18.46
CA ALA A 175 -1.29 9.80 -18.12
C ALA A 175 0.23 9.95 -18.23
N ALA A 176 0.99 8.89 -17.90
CA ALA A 176 2.43 8.87 -18.05
C ALA A 176 2.85 8.84 -19.54
N GLY A 177 1.99 8.33 -20.42
CA GLY A 177 2.37 7.96 -21.79
C GLY A 177 3.09 6.60 -21.84
N ALA A 178 2.85 5.76 -20.83
CA ALA A 178 3.33 4.38 -20.83
C ALA A 178 2.43 3.56 -21.76
N PHE A 179 2.90 3.33 -22.99
CA PHE A 179 2.29 2.36 -23.88
C PHE A 179 2.63 0.95 -23.37
N ALA A 180 1.61 0.10 -23.26
CA ALA A 180 1.73 -1.27 -22.76
C ALA A 180 2.65 -2.12 -23.63
#